data_AF-A0A537PN18-F1
#
_entry.id   AF-A0A537PN18-F1
#
_cell.length_a   1.000
_cell.length_b   1.000
_cell.length_c   1.000
_cell.angle_alpha   90.00
_cell.angle_beta   90.00
_cell.angle_gamma   90.00
#
_symmetry.space_group_name_H-M   'P 1'
#
loop_
_entity.id
_entity.type
_entity.pdbx_description
1 polymer ?
#
loop_
_entity_poly.entity_id
_entity_poly.type
_entity_poly.pdbx_seq_one_letter_code
_entity_poly.pdbx_strand_id
1 'polypeptide(L)'
;MNEHWLAGVDGCPAGWVSALVRPAGEEVRVRVVPRFADVKDAPGAPGIIAVDVPIGLPQRIGVGGRGPEAAVRKLLGARQSSVFSVPAR
;
A
#
# COMPACT_ATOMS: atom_id res chain seq x y z
N MET A 1 7.63 26.05 -2.21
CA MET A 1 7.09 24.71 -1.88
C MET A 1 7.52 23.78 -3.00
N ASN A 2 8.00 22.58 -2.68
CA ASN A 2 8.50 21.64 -3.69
C ASN A 2 7.38 21.32 -4.69
N GLU A 3 7.57 21.63 -5.98
CA GLU A 3 6.58 21.38 -7.06
C GLU A 3 6.53 19.91 -7.51
N HIS A 4 7.03 18.99 -6.67
CA HIS A 4 7.13 17.59 -7.05
C HIS A 4 5.78 16.92 -6.98
N TRP A 5 5.54 16.04 -7.95
CA TRP A 5 4.39 15.15 -7.91
C TRP A 5 4.47 14.23 -6.68
N LEU A 6 3.30 13.94 -6.11
CA LEU A 6 3.11 12.93 -5.09
C LEU A 6 2.39 11.74 -5.74
N ALA A 7 2.76 10.52 -5.40
CA ALA A 7 2.05 9.33 -5.87
C ALA A 7 1.48 8.56 -4.67
N GLY A 8 0.17 8.39 -4.62
CA GLY A 8 -0.46 7.37 -3.78
C GLY A 8 -0.60 6.07 -4.57
N VAL A 9 -0.15 4.95 -4.02
CA VAL A 9 -0.16 3.66 -4.73
C VAL A 9 -0.71 2.51 -3.90
N ASP A 10 -1.37 1.58 -4.59
CA ASP A 10 -1.86 0.33 -4.04
C ASP A 10 -1.68 -0.82 -5.04
N GLY A 11 -1.57 -2.05 -4.52
CA GLY A 11 -1.48 -3.26 -5.33
C GLY A 11 -2.83 -3.62 -5.94
N CYS A 12 -2.83 -4.07 -7.19
CA CYS A 12 -4.02 -4.56 -7.88
C CYS A 12 -3.69 -5.81 -8.72
N PRO A 13 -4.70 -6.57 -9.22
CA PRO A 13 -4.43 -7.78 -10.00
C PRO A 13 -3.54 -7.58 -11.24
N ALA A 14 -3.50 -6.35 -11.78
CA ALA A 14 -2.67 -5.99 -12.93
C ALA A 14 -1.28 -5.40 -12.56
N GLY A 15 -0.92 -5.38 -11.27
CA GLY A 15 0.32 -4.77 -10.77
C GLY A 15 0.02 -3.71 -9.71
N TRP A 16 0.20 -2.44 -10.07
CA TRP A 16 0.06 -1.29 -9.18
C TRP A 16 -0.84 -0.23 -9.78
N VAL A 17 -1.82 0.25 -9.03
CA VAL A 17 -2.52 1.50 -9.33
C VAL A 17 -1.80 2.66 -8.65
N SER A 18 -1.66 3.77 -9.36
CA SER A 18 -1.03 5.00 -8.87
C SER A 18 -1.89 6.20 -9.17
N ALA A 19 -2.19 7.01 -8.16
CA ALA A 19 -2.75 8.35 -8.29
C ALA A 19 -1.64 9.38 -8.09
N LEU A 20 -1.23 10.04 -9.18
CA LEU A 20 -0.28 11.14 -9.15
C LEU A 20 -1.02 12.45 -8.96
N VAL A 21 -0.60 13.24 -7.98
CA VAL A 21 -1.19 14.54 -7.65
C VAL A 21 -0.13 15.62 -7.56
N ARG A 22 -0.48 16.85 -7.97
CA ARG A 22 0.29 18.03 -7.56
C ARG A 22 -0.04 18.38 -6.10
N PRO A 23 0.87 19.00 -5.34
CA PRO A 23 0.62 19.35 -3.94
C PRO A 23 -0.63 20.19 -3.69
N ALA A 24 -1.00 21.05 -4.65
CA ALA A 24 -2.21 21.88 -4.58
C ALA A 24 -3.51 21.13 -4.91
N GLY A 25 -3.44 19.85 -5.34
CA GLY A 25 -4.61 18.99 -5.59
C GLY A 25 -5.40 19.32 -6.86
N GLU A 26 -4.89 20.20 -7.70
CA GLU A 26 -5.58 20.74 -8.88
C GLU A 26 -5.71 19.73 -10.03
N GLU A 27 -4.78 18.77 -10.09
CA GLU A 27 -4.70 17.75 -11.13
C GLU A 27 -4.40 16.38 -10.51
N VAL A 28 -5.17 15.38 -10.91
CA VAL A 28 -4.96 13.97 -10.56
C VAL A 28 -4.80 13.15 -11.83
N ARG A 29 -3.73 12.36 -11.90
CA ARG A 29 -3.48 11.41 -12.99
C ARG A 29 -3.44 10.01 -12.43
N VAL A 30 -4.33 9.15 -12.91
CA VAL A 30 -4.38 7.75 -12.50
C VAL A 30 -3.72 6.86 -13.55
N ARG A 31 -2.90 5.91 -13.11
CA ARG A 31 -2.23 4.93 -13.97
C ARG A 31 -2.26 3.55 -13.32
N VAL A 32 -2.29 2.52 -14.15
CA VAL A 32 -1.99 1.14 -13.75
C VAL A 32 -0.68 0.74 -14.42
N VAL A 33 0.27 0.25 -13.64
CA VAL A 33 1.59 -0.17 -14.11
C VAL A 33 1.93 -1.56 -13.60
N PRO A 34 2.63 -2.40 -14.38
CA PRO A 34 2.86 -3.79 -14.01
C PRO A 34 3.87 -3.94 -12.86
N ARG A 35 4.80 -2.99 -12.68
CA ARG A 35 5.83 -3.06 -11.64
C ARG A 35 5.87 -1.77 -10.83
N PHE A 36 6.19 -1.88 -9.54
CA PHE A 36 6.34 -0.71 -8.67
C PHE A 36 7.36 0.31 -9.18
N ALA A 37 8.48 -0.17 -9.75
CA ALA A 37 9.52 0.69 -10.31
C ALA A 37 8.97 1.63 -11.41
N ASP A 38 7.95 1.21 -12.14
CA ASP A 38 7.34 2.00 -13.22
C ASP A 38 6.55 3.21 -12.69
N VAL A 39 6.21 3.24 -11.38
CA VAL A 39 5.62 4.41 -10.71
C VAL A 39 6.65 5.54 -10.60
N LYS A 40 7.89 5.20 -10.23
CA LYS A 40 8.98 6.16 -10.08
C LYS A 40 9.30 6.83 -11.42
N ASP A 41 9.25 6.06 -12.50
CA ASP A 41 9.59 6.51 -13.86
C ASP A 41 8.38 7.12 -14.60
N ALA A 42 7.21 7.23 -13.94
CA ALA A 42 6.01 7.78 -14.53
C ALA A 42 6.18 9.28 -14.88
N PRO A 43 5.50 9.79 -15.92
CA PRO A 43 5.50 11.20 -16.25
C PRO A 43 5.10 12.06 -15.05
N GLY A 44 5.99 12.97 -14.64
CA GLY A 44 5.86 13.75 -13.40
C GLY A 44 6.90 13.38 -12.34
N ALA A 45 7.55 12.20 -12.46
CA ALA A 45 8.64 11.73 -11.60
C ALA A 45 8.40 12.05 -10.12
N PRO A 46 7.42 11.37 -9.48
CA PRO A 46 6.97 11.74 -8.16
C PRO A 46 8.13 11.73 -7.16
N GLY A 47 8.29 12.84 -6.43
CA GLY A 47 9.33 12.97 -5.41
C GLY A 47 9.00 12.19 -4.14
N ILE A 48 7.72 11.85 -3.94
CA ILE A 48 7.22 11.09 -2.79
C ILE A 48 6.22 10.04 -3.31
N ILE A 49 6.40 8.80 -2.87
CA ILE A 49 5.49 7.68 -3.16
C ILE A 49 4.96 7.17 -1.80
N ALA A 50 3.65 7.31 -1.59
CA ALA A 50 2.94 6.79 -0.44
C ALA A 50 2.30 5.44 -0.79
N VAL A 51 2.60 4.41 -0.01
CA VAL A 51 2.13 3.02 -0.22
C VAL A 51 1.15 2.66 0.90
N ASP A 52 -0.04 2.17 0.56
CA ASP A 52 -1.10 1.87 1.54
C ASP A 52 -0.76 0.70 2.48
N VAL A 53 0.05 -0.26 2.01
CA VAL A 53 0.44 -1.44 2.80
C VAL A 53 1.77 -1.27 3.53
N PRO A 54 1.96 -1.95 4.70
CA PRO A 54 3.23 -1.95 5.40
C PRO A 54 4.37 -2.47 4.52
N ILE A 55 5.39 -1.64 4.31
CA ILE A 55 6.65 -2.06 3.68
C ILE A 55 7.48 -2.81 4.72
N GLY A 56 7.97 -4.00 4.36
CA GLY A 56 8.79 -4.82 5.26
C GLY A 56 8.07 -5.99 5.91
N LEU A 57 7.11 -6.61 5.21
CA LEU A 57 6.46 -7.83 5.68
C LEU A 57 7.49 -8.94 5.99
N PRO A 58 7.26 -9.72 7.06
CA PRO A 58 8.17 -10.79 7.44
C PRO A 58 8.17 -11.90 6.37
N GLN A 59 9.31 -12.57 6.20
CA GLN A 59 9.42 -13.73 5.30
C GLN A 59 8.58 -14.93 5.75
N ARG A 60 8.22 -14.98 7.03
CA ARG A 60 7.41 -16.05 7.62
C ARG A 60 6.41 -15.46 8.60
N ILE A 61 5.22 -16.04 8.63
CA ILE A 61 4.17 -15.76 9.61
C ILE A 61 3.64 -17.10 10.11
N GLY A 62 3.40 -17.17 11.42
CA GLY A 62 2.83 -18.35 12.05
C GLY A 62 1.31 -18.42 11.87
N VAL A 63 0.72 -19.50 12.39
CA VAL A 63 -0.73 -19.67 12.46
C VAL A 63 -1.33 -18.50 13.25
N GLY A 64 -2.36 -17.87 12.71
CA GLY A 64 -3.02 -16.71 13.31
C GLY A 64 -2.39 -15.35 12.94
N GLY A 65 -1.33 -15.35 12.12
CA GLY A 65 -0.72 -14.15 11.55
C GLY A 65 0.35 -13.52 12.44
N ARG A 66 0.52 -12.20 12.34
CA ARG A 66 1.47 -11.45 13.18
C ARG A 66 0.99 -11.38 14.63
N GLY A 67 1.91 -11.06 15.55
CA GLY A 67 1.60 -10.89 16.98
C GLY A 67 0.33 -10.06 17.27
N PRO A 68 0.15 -8.88 16.66
CA PRO A 68 -1.06 -8.07 16.85
C PRO A 68 -2.35 -8.77 16.41
N GLU A 69 -2.32 -9.50 15.30
CA GLU A 69 -3.49 -10.21 14.76
C GLU A 69 -3.88 -11.37 15.70
N ALA A 70 -2.90 -12.15 16.15
CA ALA A 70 -3.12 -13.23 17.11
C ALA A 70 -3.63 -12.72 18.47
N ALA A 71 -3.11 -11.57 18.93
CA ALA A 71 -3.54 -10.94 20.18
C ALA A 71 -4.98 -10.43 20.11
N VAL A 72 -5.34 -9.70 19.05
CA VAL A 72 -6.66 -9.07 18.95
C VAL A 72 -7.79 -10.09 18.72
N ARG A 73 -7.53 -11.21 18.01
CA ARG A 73 -8.53 -12.27 17.81
C ARG A 73 -9.11 -12.79 19.14
N LYS A 74 -8.27 -12.92 20.18
CA LYS A 74 -8.69 -13.36 21.52
C LYS A 74 -9.64 -12.37 22.20
N LEU A 75 -9.58 -11.09 21.84
CA LEU A 75 -10.42 -10.03 22.40
C LEU A 75 -11.75 -9.83 21.66
N LEU A 76 -11.84 -10.27 20.41
CA LEU A 76 -12.99 -10.00 19.53
C LEU A 76 -14.11 -11.05 19.59
N GLY A 77 -13.86 -12.24 20.17
CA GLY A 77 -14.86 -13.30 20.28
C GLY A 77 -15.46 -13.70 18.92
N ALA A 78 -16.78 -13.56 18.77
CA ALA A 78 -17.48 -13.88 17.52
C ALA A 78 -17.02 -13.03 16.32
N ARG A 79 -16.40 -11.86 16.55
CA ARG A 79 -15.88 -10.97 15.49
C ARG A 79 -14.42 -11.25 15.12
N GLN A 80 -13.80 -12.30 15.64
CA GLN A 80 -12.41 -12.63 15.33
C GLN A 80 -12.16 -12.88 13.82
N SER A 81 -13.19 -13.23 13.06
CA SER A 81 -13.13 -13.41 11.60
C SER A 81 -13.00 -12.09 10.83
N SER A 82 -13.25 -10.94 11.46
CA SER A 82 -13.04 -9.61 10.85
C SER A 82 -11.57 -9.17 10.84
N VAL A 83 -10.67 -9.96 11.43
CA VAL A 83 -9.23 -9.73 11.38
C VAL A 83 -8.65 -10.44 10.16
N PHE A 84 -8.21 -9.66 9.18
CA PHE A 84 -7.49 -10.17 8.02
C PHE A 84 -6.00 -10.21 8.36
N SER A 85 -5.43 -11.41 8.36
CA SER A 85 -3.98 -11.56 8.59
C SER A 85 -3.22 -11.12 7.35
N VAL A 86 -2.20 -10.29 7.56
CA VAL A 86 -1.35 -9.80 6.48
C VAL A 86 -0.53 -10.98 5.93
N PRO A 87 -0.32 -11.11 4.60
CA PRO A 87 0.48 -12.19 4.02
C PRO A 87 1.98 -12.05 4.35
N ALA A 88 2.73 -13.14 4.14
CA ALA A 88 4.19 -13.11 4.18
C ALA A 88 4.72 -12.43 2.92
N ARG A 89 5.94 -11.91 2.97
CA ARG A 89 6.64 -11.41 1.78
C ARG A 89 7.02 -12.56 0.85
#